data_AF-A0A1G3A1L8-F1
#
_entry.id   AF-A0A1G3A1L8-F1
#
_cell.length_a   1.000
_cell.length_b   1.000
_cell.length_c   1.000
_cell.angle_alpha   90.00
_cell.angle_beta   90.00
_cell.angle_gamma   90.00
#
_symmetry.space_group_name_H-M   'P 1'
#
loop_
_entity.id
_entity.type
_entity.pdbx_description
1 polymer ?
#
loop_
_entity_poly.entity_id
_entity_poly.type
_entity_poly.pdbx_seq_one_letter_code
_entity_poly.pdbx_strand_id
1 'polypeptide(L)'
;MITDDAASFFFPEGATWSSLTEVRLNDANGKSAGNIDVVLVAYDDNGKVLDFGALEIQAVYISGNVRDPFEHYMKDPKARARMDWSDQPNYPRPDYLSSSRKRLAPQLLFKGGILHSWRKKSAVALNKKFFDTLPRLTQVSKSKAEIAWLIYDLKLTKMDGQERYKLTKIDEVFTEFEPALLSITTPVPGKMDDFMRLLQERLDEQLETPPTNKTIEKPF
;
A
#
# COMPACT_ATOMS: atom_id res chain seq x y z
N MET A 1 19.45 1.10 1.96
CA MET A 1 18.76 -0.13 2.38
C MET A 1 17.58 -0.43 1.47
N ILE A 2 16.46 0.31 1.53
CA ILE A 2 15.32 0.07 0.62
C ILE A 2 15.68 0.32 -0.85
N THR A 3 16.38 1.42 -1.11
CA THR A 3 16.88 1.75 -2.45
C THR A 3 17.86 0.70 -2.95
N ASP A 4 18.78 0.20 -2.12
CA ASP A 4 19.72 -0.86 -2.52
C ASP A 4 18.99 -2.17 -2.86
N ASP A 5 18.00 -2.54 -2.04
CA ASP A 5 17.17 -3.72 -2.30
C ASP A 5 16.43 -3.60 -3.64
N ALA A 6 15.84 -2.43 -3.92
CA ALA A 6 15.18 -2.14 -5.18
C ALA A 6 16.17 -2.11 -6.37
N ALA A 7 17.34 -1.49 -6.20
CA ALA A 7 18.40 -1.42 -7.22
C ALA A 7 18.83 -2.81 -7.65
N SER A 8 18.99 -3.73 -6.69
CA SER A 8 19.36 -5.13 -6.95
C SER A 8 18.32 -5.90 -7.77
N PHE A 9 17.08 -5.40 -7.84
CA PHE A 9 16.01 -5.95 -8.67
C PHE A 9 15.95 -5.30 -10.05
N PHE A 10 16.20 -3.99 -10.11
CA PHE A 10 16.12 -3.22 -11.36
C PHE A 10 17.32 -3.46 -12.26
N PHE A 11 18.52 -3.47 -11.71
CA PHE A 11 19.76 -3.36 -12.49
C PHE A 11 20.65 -4.60 -12.34
N PRO A 12 21.52 -4.87 -13.34
CA PRO A 12 22.55 -5.89 -13.20
C PRO A 12 23.57 -5.51 -12.12
N GLU A 13 24.29 -6.51 -11.63
CA GLU A 13 25.39 -6.32 -10.69
C GLU A 13 26.46 -5.40 -11.29
N GLY A 14 27.01 -4.50 -10.46
CA GLY A 14 28.03 -3.53 -10.87
C GLY A 14 27.50 -2.29 -11.61
N ALA A 15 26.19 -2.15 -11.82
CA ALA A 15 25.62 -0.94 -12.41
C ALA A 15 25.86 0.29 -11.51
N THR A 16 26.27 1.41 -12.12
CA THR A 16 26.28 2.72 -11.46
C THR A 16 24.87 3.30 -11.45
N TRP A 17 24.34 3.60 -10.27
CA TRP A 17 22.98 4.11 -10.12
C TRP A 17 22.86 5.16 -9.01
N SER A 18 21.81 5.98 -9.11
CA SER A 18 21.42 6.97 -8.09
C SER A 18 19.90 7.00 -7.93
N SER A 19 19.39 7.71 -6.93
CA SER A 19 17.96 7.84 -6.65
C SER A 19 17.49 9.29 -6.73
N LEU A 20 16.33 9.50 -7.35
CA LEU A 20 15.62 10.77 -7.42
C LEU A 20 14.28 10.61 -6.67
N THR A 21 13.91 11.55 -5.82
CA THR A 21 12.65 11.48 -5.05
C THR A 21 11.57 12.36 -5.65
N GLU A 22 10.30 11.97 -5.49
CA GLU A 22 9.12 12.77 -5.87
C GLU A 22 9.11 13.17 -7.37
N VAL A 23 9.41 12.22 -8.25
CA VAL A 23 9.52 12.47 -9.69
C VAL A 23 8.14 12.43 -10.32
N ARG A 24 7.72 13.54 -10.95
CA ARG A 24 6.44 13.61 -11.67
C ARG A 24 6.40 12.64 -12.86
N LEU A 25 5.36 11.82 -12.91
CA LEU A 25 5.02 10.94 -14.02
C LEU A 25 3.85 11.53 -14.80
N ASN A 26 4.02 11.72 -16.11
CA ASN A 26 2.98 12.23 -17.00
C ASN A 26 2.43 11.12 -17.90
N ASP A 27 1.16 11.23 -18.26
CA ASP A 27 0.53 10.43 -19.32
C ASP A 27 0.94 10.92 -20.72
N ALA A 28 0.44 10.24 -21.75
CA ALA A 28 0.74 10.56 -23.16
C ALA A 28 0.25 11.97 -23.59
N ASN A 29 -0.67 12.58 -22.85
CA ASN A 29 -1.17 13.94 -23.10
C ASN A 29 -0.45 15.00 -22.25
N GLY A 30 0.59 14.61 -21.50
CA GLY A 30 1.31 15.50 -20.59
C GLY A 30 0.57 15.80 -19.28
N LYS A 31 -0.54 15.11 -18.98
CA LYS A 31 -1.24 15.26 -17.70
C LYS A 31 -0.55 14.42 -16.63
N SER A 32 -0.49 14.94 -15.42
CA SER A 32 0.13 14.25 -14.28
C SER A 32 -0.66 12.99 -13.90
N ALA A 33 -0.01 11.83 -13.95
CA ALA A 33 -0.49 10.58 -13.37
C ALA A 33 -0.11 10.43 -11.88
N GLY A 34 0.68 11.38 -11.36
CA GLY A 34 1.16 11.43 -9.97
C GLY A 34 2.67 11.58 -9.90
N ASN A 35 3.24 11.58 -8.70
CA ASN A 35 4.69 11.52 -8.49
C ASN A 35 5.09 10.11 -8.07
N ILE A 36 6.15 9.55 -8.64
CA ILE A 36 6.79 8.35 -8.12
C ILE A 36 7.61 8.73 -6.90
N ASP A 37 7.45 8.02 -5.79
CA ASP A 37 8.11 8.33 -4.52
C ASP A 37 9.64 8.35 -4.69
N VAL A 38 10.20 7.30 -5.29
CA VAL A 38 11.61 7.19 -5.62
C VAL A 38 11.81 6.57 -7.00
N VAL A 39 12.57 7.23 -7.87
CA VAL A 39 13.04 6.68 -9.14
C VAL A 39 14.51 6.38 -9.02
N LEU A 40 14.90 5.13 -9.23
CA LEU A 40 16.29 4.74 -9.31
C LEU A 40 16.71 4.81 -10.77
N VAL A 41 17.82 5.50 -11.05
CA VAL A 41 18.34 5.72 -12.41
C VAL A 41 19.73 5.10 -12.53
N ALA A 42 19.91 4.24 -13.53
CA ALA A 42 21.23 3.75 -13.94
C ALA A 42 21.80 4.72 -14.98
N TYR A 43 23.10 5.03 -14.89
CA TYR A 43 23.75 6.01 -15.76
C TYR A 43 25.19 5.63 -16.12
N ASP A 44 25.69 6.17 -17.23
CA ASP A 44 27.08 5.96 -17.67
C ASP A 44 28.07 6.94 -17.02
N ASP A 45 29.37 6.79 -17.31
CA ASP A 45 30.43 7.64 -16.72
C ASP A 45 30.29 9.13 -17.07
N ASN A 46 29.48 9.48 -18.07
CA ASN A 46 29.20 10.87 -18.46
C ASN A 46 27.90 11.40 -17.82
N GLY A 47 27.23 10.61 -16.98
CA GLY A 47 25.97 10.98 -16.35
C GLY A 47 24.73 10.82 -17.24
N LYS A 48 24.84 10.13 -18.38
CA LYS A 48 23.68 9.86 -19.25
C LYS A 48 22.86 8.72 -18.68
N VAL A 49 21.55 8.95 -18.49
CA VAL A 49 20.62 7.91 -18.03
C VAL A 49 20.51 6.78 -19.07
N LEU A 50 20.73 5.55 -18.61
CA LEU A 50 20.66 4.32 -19.39
C LEU A 50 19.33 3.59 -19.16
N ASP A 51 18.91 3.50 -17.90
CA ASP A 51 17.67 2.82 -17.51
C ASP A 51 17.14 3.37 -16.18
N PHE A 52 15.92 2.99 -15.81
CA PHE A 52 15.34 3.33 -14.51
C PHE A 52 14.38 2.26 -14.00
N GLY A 53 14.19 2.25 -12.68
CA GLY A 53 13.14 1.51 -11.99
C GLY A 53 12.40 2.41 -11.01
N ALA A 54 11.12 2.14 -10.81
CA ALA A 54 10.26 2.92 -9.91
C ALA A 54 10.09 2.19 -8.57
N LEU A 55 10.32 2.89 -7.46
CA LEU A 55 10.12 2.41 -6.10
C LEU A 55 9.01 3.24 -5.43
N GLU A 56 7.94 2.56 -5.03
CA GLU A 56 6.84 3.12 -4.25
C GLU A 56 6.95 2.61 -2.80
N ILE A 57 6.79 3.49 -1.82
CA ILE A 57 6.84 3.14 -0.40
C ILE A 57 5.42 3.23 0.16
N GLN A 58 4.82 2.08 0.44
CA GLN A 58 3.44 2.03 0.94
C GLN A 58 3.40 1.87 2.46
N ALA A 59 3.12 2.98 3.14
CA ALA A 59 2.69 2.98 4.54
C ALA A 59 1.18 2.77 4.66
N VAL A 60 0.72 2.49 5.87
CA VAL A 60 -0.70 2.23 6.15
C VAL A 60 -1.38 3.45 6.75
N TYR A 61 -2.62 3.68 6.31
CA TYR A 61 -3.55 4.55 7.02
C TYR A 61 -3.85 4.02 8.41
N ILE A 62 -4.41 4.90 9.23
CA ILE A 62 -5.01 4.53 10.51
C ILE A 62 -6.52 4.79 10.48
N SER A 63 -7.28 3.94 11.16
CA SER A 63 -8.59 4.28 11.69
C SER A 63 -8.43 4.76 13.14
N GLY A 64 -9.37 5.56 13.64
CA GLY A 64 -9.27 6.17 14.96
C GLY A 64 -8.51 7.50 14.92
N ASN A 65 -8.01 7.96 16.06
CA ASN A 65 -7.36 9.26 16.17
C ASN A 65 -6.13 9.20 17.08
N VAL A 66 -5.02 9.78 16.63
CA VAL A 66 -3.78 9.88 17.43
C VAL A 66 -3.75 11.11 18.34
N ARG A 67 -4.68 12.05 18.18
CA ARG A 67 -4.72 13.30 18.93
C ARG A 67 -4.81 13.08 20.43
N ASP A 68 -5.84 12.37 20.89
CA ASP A 68 -6.06 12.16 22.32
C ASP A 68 -4.93 11.38 23.01
N PRO A 69 -4.40 10.26 22.45
CA PRO A 69 -3.24 9.61 23.05
C PRO A 69 -1.99 10.50 23.03
N PHE A 70 -1.80 11.31 21.98
CA PHE A 70 -0.67 12.23 21.91
C PHE A 70 -0.78 13.36 22.95
N GLU A 71 -1.94 14.01 23.06
CA GLU A 71 -2.19 15.04 24.08
C GLU A 71 -2.05 14.45 25.49
N HIS A 72 -2.50 13.21 25.69
CA HIS A 72 -2.30 12.49 26.94
C HIS A 72 -0.80 12.27 27.21
N TYR A 73 -0.03 11.74 26.27
CA TYR A 73 1.41 11.55 26.42
C TYR A 73 2.13 12.87 26.75
N MET A 74 1.80 13.95 26.05
CA MET A 74 2.49 15.25 26.16
C MET A 74 2.30 15.95 27.51
N LYS A 75 1.26 15.61 28.29
CA LYS A 75 1.06 16.15 29.65
C LYS A 75 2.11 15.66 30.65
N ASP A 76 2.62 14.45 30.47
CA ASP A 76 3.74 13.91 31.28
C ASP A 76 4.46 12.77 30.53
N PRO A 77 5.36 13.09 29.59
CA PRO A 77 6.04 12.08 28.78
C PRO A 77 6.84 11.06 29.60
N LYS A 78 7.39 11.48 30.75
CA LYS A 78 8.21 10.62 31.61
C LYS A 78 7.35 9.58 32.32
N ALA A 79 6.26 10.00 32.95
CA ALA A 79 5.35 9.07 33.61
C ALA A 79 4.55 8.22 32.62
N ARG A 80 4.31 8.72 31.40
CA ARG A 80 3.43 8.10 30.40
C ARG A 80 4.18 7.38 29.28
N ALA A 81 5.49 7.19 29.39
CA ALA A 81 6.31 6.50 28.38
C ALA A 81 5.87 5.06 28.07
N ARG A 82 5.14 4.42 29.00
CA ARG A 82 4.59 3.06 28.86
C ARG A 82 3.06 3.04 28.89
N MET A 83 2.42 4.14 28.51
CA MET A 83 0.95 4.19 28.44
C MET A 83 0.41 3.14 27.46
N ASP A 84 -0.75 2.58 27.78
CA ASP A 84 -1.54 1.76 26.88
C ASP A 84 -2.84 2.50 26.55
N TRP A 85 -3.19 2.53 25.27
CA TRP A 85 -4.38 3.22 24.75
C TRP A 85 -5.35 2.26 24.05
N SER A 86 -5.09 0.94 24.06
CA SER A 86 -5.86 -0.05 23.30
C SER A 86 -7.34 -0.09 23.65
N ASP A 87 -7.67 0.19 24.91
CA ASP A 87 -9.03 0.08 25.45
C ASP A 87 -9.79 1.41 25.41
N GLN A 88 -9.17 2.47 24.90
CA GLN A 88 -9.80 3.79 24.82
C GLN A 88 -10.66 3.94 23.56
N PRO A 89 -11.75 4.72 23.62
CA PRO A 89 -12.52 5.07 22.44
C PRO A 89 -11.63 5.65 21.33
N ASN A 90 -11.94 5.33 20.07
CA ASN A 90 -11.19 5.80 18.90
C ASN A 90 -9.68 5.45 18.90
N TYR A 91 -9.28 4.37 19.58
CA TYR A 91 -7.90 3.87 19.55
C TYR A 91 -7.34 3.78 18.12
N PRO A 92 -6.20 4.42 17.82
CA PRO A 92 -5.62 4.42 16.49
C PRO A 92 -5.12 3.02 16.13
N ARG A 93 -5.63 2.47 15.04
CA ARG A 93 -5.25 1.15 14.52
C ARG A 93 -4.98 1.19 13.03
N PRO A 94 -4.07 0.35 12.49
CA PRO A 94 -3.85 0.27 11.05
C PRO A 94 -5.15 -0.03 10.28
N ASP A 95 -5.44 0.79 9.26
CA ASP A 95 -6.53 0.58 8.31
C ASP A 95 -5.97 -0.03 7.02
N TYR A 96 -5.75 -1.35 7.05
CA TYR A 96 -5.20 -2.08 5.92
C TYR A 96 -6.14 -2.07 4.70
N LEU A 97 -7.45 -2.10 4.92
CA LEU A 97 -8.43 -2.15 3.83
C LEU A 97 -8.46 -0.84 3.03
N SER A 98 -8.48 0.31 3.72
CA SER A 98 -8.36 1.60 3.02
C SER A 98 -6.97 1.75 2.39
N SER A 99 -5.91 1.27 3.04
CA SER A 99 -4.55 1.35 2.51
C SER A 99 -4.38 0.59 1.20
N SER A 100 -4.96 -0.61 1.09
CA SER A 100 -4.94 -1.39 -0.16
C SER A 100 -5.84 -0.75 -1.22
N ARG A 101 -7.11 -0.48 -0.91
CA ARG A 101 -8.11 -0.06 -1.91
C ARG A 101 -8.00 1.40 -2.35
N LYS A 102 -7.59 2.31 -1.46
CA LYS A 102 -7.56 3.76 -1.73
C LYS A 102 -6.17 4.30 -2.02
N ARG A 103 -5.11 3.51 -1.81
CA ARG A 103 -3.73 3.91 -2.14
C ARG A 103 -3.06 2.89 -3.05
N LEU A 104 -2.81 1.67 -2.57
CA LEU A 104 -2.00 0.71 -3.32
C LEU A 104 -2.60 0.41 -4.70
N ALA A 105 -3.88 0.03 -4.76
CA ALA A 105 -4.55 -0.29 -6.01
C ALA A 105 -4.58 0.89 -7.01
N PRO A 106 -5.01 2.11 -6.62
CA PRO A 106 -4.92 3.28 -7.51
C PRO A 106 -3.49 3.57 -7.99
N GLN A 107 -2.48 3.49 -7.12
CA GLN A 107 -1.09 3.76 -7.52
C GLN A 107 -0.60 2.75 -8.56
N LEU A 108 -0.87 1.46 -8.35
CA LEU A 108 -0.55 0.41 -9.32
C LEU A 108 -1.30 0.58 -10.63
N LEU A 109 -2.58 0.98 -10.58
CA LEU A 109 -3.39 1.19 -11.77
C LEU A 109 -2.87 2.37 -12.61
N PHE A 110 -2.70 3.55 -12.00
CA PHE A 110 -2.36 4.78 -12.73
C PHE A 110 -0.88 4.86 -13.10
N LYS A 111 0.03 4.69 -12.12
CA LYS A 111 1.47 4.77 -12.37
C LYS A 111 2.00 3.45 -12.94
N GLY A 112 1.60 2.34 -12.32
CA GLY A 112 2.04 1.02 -12.73
C GLY A 112 1.61 0.68 -14.16
N GLY A 113 0.42 1.11 -14.60
CA GLY A 113 -0.01 0.94 -16.00
C GLY A 113 0.91 1.62 -17.01
N ILE A 114 1.40 2.83 -16.70
CA ILE A 114 2.37 3.54 -17.54
C ILE A 114 3.72 2.81 -17.55
N LEU A 115 4.23 2.44 -16.35
CA LEU A 115 5.50 1.73 -16.21
C LEU A 115 5.49 0.38 -16.94
N HIS A 116 4.40 -0.38 -16.81
CA HIS A 116 4.18 -1.63 -17.52
C HIS A 116 4.18 -1.43 -19.03
N SER A 117 3.50 -0.40 -19.54
CA SER A 117 3.50 -0.05 -20.97
C SER A 117 4.90 0.26 -21.50
N TRP A 118 5.77 0.83 -20.66
CA TRP A 118 7.19 1.08 -20.98
C TRP A 118 8.11 -0.11 -20.69
N ARG A 119 7.55 -1.24 -20.23
CA ARG A 119 8.29 -2.44 -19.81
C ARG A 119 9.34 -2.14 -18.74
N LYS A 120 9.00 -1.24 -17.80
CA LYS A 120 9.88 -0.86 -16.70
C LYS A 120 9.50 -1.61 -15.44
N LYS A 121 10.52 -2.12 -14.77
CA LYS A 121 10.37 -2.78 -13.48
C LYS A 121 9.98 -1.77 -12.41
N SER A 122 9.19 -2.24 -11.46
CA SER A 122 8.78 -1.48 -10.28
C SER A 122 8.99 -2.29 -9.01
N ALA A 123 9.17 -1.60 -7.90
CA ALA A 123 9.22 -2.20 -6.57
C ALA A 123 8.24 -1.49 -5.65
N VAL A 124 7.59 -2.25 -4.79
CA VAL A 124 6.73 -1.72 -3.73
C VAL A 124 7.34 -2.15 -2.40
N ALA A 125 7.77 -1.19 -1.60
CA ALA A 125 8.23 -1.44 -0.24
C ALA A 125 7.06 -1.30 0.73
N LEU A 126 6.79 -2.34 1.52
CA LEU A 126 5.69 -2.33 2.48
C LEU A 126 5.99 -3.14 3.74
N ASN A 127 5.21 -2.92 4.80
CA ASN A 127 5.34 -3.67 6.03
C ASN A 127 4.66 -5.05 5.93
N LYS A 128 5.23 -6.05 6.60
CA LYS A 128 4.77 -7.45 6.65
C LYS A 128 3.27 -7.58 6.95
N LYS A 129 2.80 -6.92 8.01
CA LYS A 129 1.38 -7.01 8.42
C LYS A 129 0.43 -6.48 7.35
N PHE A 130 0.83 -5.49 6.55
CA PHE A 130 0.02 -5.02 5.45
C PHE A 130 0.07 -5.97 4.26
N PHE A 131 1.24 -6.49 3.91
CA PHE A 131 1.39 -7.49 2.85
C PHE A 131 0.53 -8.73 3.12
N ASP A 132 0.50 -9.20 4.37
CA ASP A 132 -0.30 -10.35 4.80
C ASP A 132 -1.82 -10.14 4.63
N THR A 133 -2.28 -8.90 4.47
CA THR A 133 -3.70 -8.59 4.18
C THR A 133 -4.03 -8.58 2.69
N LEU A 134 -3.02 -8.57 1.82
CA LEU A 134 -3.24 -8.60 0.38
C LEU A 134 -3.76 -9.99 -0.03
N PRO A 135 -4.57 -10.07 -1.09
CA PRO A 135 -4.93 -11.35 -1.67
C PRO A 135 -3.67 -12.08 -2.13
N ARG A 136 -3.76 -13.41 -2.22
CA ARG A 136 -2.63 -14.23 -2.66
C ARG A 136 -2.19 -13.80 -4.07
N LEU A 137 -0.94 -13.35 -4.18
CA LEU A 137 -0.35 -12.95 -5.45
C LEU A 137 0.34 -14.14 -6.13
N THR A 138 0.12 -14.28 -7.43
CA THR A 138 0.81 -15.28 -8.25
C THR A 138 2.28 -14.91 -8.39
N GLN A 139 3.16 -15.75 -7.84
CA GLN A 139 4.60 -15.49 -7.82
C GLN A 139 5.29 -16.02 -9.06
N VAL A 140 6.33 -15.32 -9.52
CA VAL A 140 7.21 -15.72 -10.62
C VAL A 140 8.68 -15.60 -10.19
N SER A 141 9.61 -16.09 -11.01
CA SER A 141 11.04 -15.89 -10.76
C SER A 141 11.44 -14.42 -10.93
N LYS A 142 12.46 -13.96 -10.18
CA LYS A 142 13.01 -12.59 -10.25
C LYS A 142 13.27 -12.11 -11.69
N SER A 143 13.74 -12.99 -12.57
CA SER A 143 14.03 -12.68 -13.98
C SER A 143 12.78 -12.41 -14.84
N LYS A 144 11.62 -12.95 -14.46
CA LYS A 144 10.34 -12.78 -15.16
C LYS A 144 9.46 -11.69 -14.53
N ALA A 145 9.88 -11.16 -13.39
CA ALA A 145 9.06 -10.27 -12.59
C ALA A 145 9.09 -8.84 -13.10
N GLU A 146 7.94 -8.19 -13.02
CA GLU A 146 7.75 -6.76 -13.30
C GLU A 146 7.62 -5.96 -12.01
N ILE A 147 7.13 -6.59 -10.95
CA ILE A 147 7.01 -6.01 -9.61
C ILE A 147 7.81 -6.84 -8.61
N ALA A 148 8.64 -6.16 -7.81
CA ALA A 148 9.19 -6.70 -6.57
C ALA A 148 8.46 -6.12 -5.35
N TRP A 149 7.85 -6.98 -4.56
CA TRP A 149 7.23 -6.65 -3.28
C TRP A 149 8.29 -6.83 -2.19
N LEU A 150 8.89 -5.73 -1.74
CA LEU A 150 9.92 -5.72 -0.72
C LEU A 150 9.26 -5.64 0.65
N ILE A 151 9.34 -6.72 1.44
CA ILE A 151 8.56 -6.88 2.66
C ILE A 151 9.44 -6.61 3.87
N TYR A 152 9.07 -5.59 4.64
CA TYR A 152 9.82 -5.12 5.79
C TYR A 152 9.11 -5.37 7.11
N ASP A 153 9.90 -5.49 8.18
CA ASP A 153 9.41 -5.46 9.55
C ASP A 153 10.36 -4.64 10.45
N LEU A 154 9.89 -4.26 11.62
CA LEU A 154 10.67 -3.59 12.64
C LEU A 154 11.26 -4.63 13.59
N LYS A 155 12.56 -4.87 13.51
CA LYS A 155 13.27 -5.77 14.43
C LYS A 155 13.94 -4.97 15.54
N LEU A 156 13.77 -5.42 16.78
CA LEU A 156 14.46 -4.81 17.91
C LEU A 156 15.97 -5.11 17.82
N THR A 157 16.79 -4.07 17.91
CA THR A 157 18.25 -4.16 17.85
C THR A 157 18.85 -3.39 19.03
N LYS A 158 20.01 -3.84 19.52
CA LYS A 158 20.77 -3.10 20.53
C LYS A 158 21.82 -2.25 19.84
N MET A 159 21.68 -0.93 19.93
CA MET A 159 22.70 0.04 19.51
C MET A 159 23.06 0.91 20.70
N ASP A 160 24.35 1.01 21.02
CA ASP A 160 24.88 1.83 22.12
C ASP A 160 24.22 1.55 23.48
N GLY A 161 23.91 0.28 23.75
CA GLY A 161 23.25 -0.14 24.99
C GLY A 161 21.74 0.19 25.07
N GLN A 162 21.15 0.78 24.03
CA GLN A 162 19.72 1.07 23.93
C GLN A 162 19.03 0.14 22.94
N GLU A 163 17.82 -0.29 23.29
CA GLU A 163 16.95 -1.05 22.38
C GLU A 163 16.27 -0.10 21.40
N ARG A 164 16.49 -0.30 20.10
CA ARG A 164 15.89 0.49 19.02
C ARG A 164 15.36 -0.44 17.93
N TYR A 165 14.20 -0.09 17.38
CA TYR A 165 13.65 -0.79 16.23
C TYR A 165 14.42 -0.39 14.96
N LYS A 166 14.90 -1.39 14.24
CA LYS A 166 15.52 -1.25 12.92
C LYS A 166 14.58 -1.84 11.87
N LEU A 167 14.24 -1.02 10.88
CA LEU A 167 13.54 -1.50 9.69
C LEU A 167 14.44 -2.53 8.98
N THR A 168 13.91 -3.71 8.70
CA THR A 168 14.68 -4.83 8.16
C THR A 168 13.84 -5.50 7.07
N LYS A 169 14.41 -5.71 5.87
CA LYS A 169 13.77 -6.55 4.85
C LYS A 169 13.75 -7.99 5.38
N ILE A 170 12.57 -8.57 5.47
CA ILE A 170 12.39 -9.93 5.99
C ILE A 170 11.98 -10.93 4.91
N ASP A 171 11.45 -10.44 3.80
CA ASP A 171 11.05 -11.27 2.67
C ASP A 171 10.96 -10.42 1.40
N GLU A 172 10.89 -11.09 0.25
CA GLU A 172 10.60 -10.46 -1.03
C GLU A 172 9.77 -11.39 -1.92
N VAL A 173 8.78 -10.82 -2.60
CA VAL A 173 7.90 -11.55 -3.51
C VAL A 173 7.94 -10.92 -4.89
N PHE A 174 7.97 -11.75 -5.92
CA PHE A 174 8.11 -11.33 -7.32
C PHE A 174 6.87 -11.67 -8.12
N THR A 175 6.30 -10.72 -8.85
CA THR A 175 5.07 -10.92 -9.63
C THR A 175 5.15 -10.28 -11.01
N GLU A 176 4.31 -10.77 -11.93
CA GLU A 176 3.92 -10.03 -13.13
C GLU A 176 2.95 -8.90 -12.75
N PHE A 177 2.83 -7.87 -13.59
CA PHE A 177 2.03 -6.68 -13.28
C PHE A 177 0.53 -6.97 -13.32
N GLU A 178 0.03 -7.48 -14.45
CA GLU A 178 -1.42 -7.66 -14.66
C GLU A 178 -2.05 -8.66 -13.68
N PRO A 179 -1.47 -9.86 -13.42
CA PRO A 179 -2.05 -10.81 -12.47
C PRO A 179 -2.08 -10.27 -11.04
N ALA A 180 -1.06 -9.49 -10.65
CA ALA A 180 -1.01 -8.88 -9.31
C ALA A 180 -2.07 -7.78 -9.18
N LEU A 181 -2.18 -6.90 -10.17
CA LEU A 181 -3.18 -5.84 -10.21
C LEU A 181 -4.60 -6.42 -10.17
N LEU A 182 -4.88 -7.43 -11.01
CA LEU A 182 -6.17 -8.10 -11.05
C LEU A 182 -6.52 -8.69 -9.68
N SER A 183 -5.58 -9.39 -9.06
CA SER A 183 -5.78 -10.01 -7.74
C SER A 183 -6.12 -8.97 -6.67
N ILE A 184 -5.40 -7.84 -6.66
CA ILE A 184 -5.59 -6.76 -5.67
C ILE A 184 -6.91 -6.00 -5.89
N THR A 185 -7.32 -5.82 -7.14
CA THR A 185 -8.50 -5.01 -7.50
C THR A 185 -9.79 -5.81 -7.54
N THR A 186 -9.73 -7.13 -7.62
CA THR A 186 -10.91 -8.00 -7.74
C THR A 186 -11.27 -8.64 -6.40
N PRO A 187 -12.30 -8.15 -5.69
CA PRO A 187 -12.76 -8.80 -4.47
C PRO A 187 -13.39 -10.17 -4.80
N VAL A 188 -13.16 -11.15 -3.93
CA VAL A 188 -13.88 -12.42 -3.99
C VAL A 188 -15.32 -12.17 -3.50
N PRO A 189 -16.34 -12.50 -4.29
CA PRO A 189 -17.72 -12.30 -3.86
C PRO A 189 -18.05 -13.18 -2.65
N GLY A 190 -18.73 -12.60 -1.67
CA GLY A 190 -19.39 -13.35 -0.59
C GLY A 190 -20.63 -14.08 -1.10
N LYS A 191 -21.29 -14.85 -0.23
CA LYS A 191 -22.56 -15.49 -0.59
C LYS A 191 -23.64 -14.43 -0.75
N MET A 192 -24.36 -14.47 -1.87
CA MET A 192 -25.46 -13.55 -2.15
C MET A 192 -26.55 -13.64 -1.08
N ASP A 193 -26.85 -14.84 -0.59
CA ASP A 193 -27.91 -15.08 0.40
C ASP A 193 -27.64 -14.36 1.73
N ASP A 194 -26.37 -14.26 2.15
CA ASP A 194 -26.01 -13.52 3.37
C ASP A 194 -26.33 -12.02 3.20
N PHE A 195 -26.09 -11.48 2.00
CA PHE A 195 -26.45 -10.10 1.67
C PHE A 195 -27.96 -9.91 1.55
N MET A 196 -28.67 -10.86 0.95
CA MET A 196 -30.14 -10.83 0.86
C MET A 196 -30.80 -10.83 2.24
N ARG A 197 -30.31 -11.65 3.17
CA ARG A 197 -30.80 -11.67 4.56
C ARG A 197 -30.56 -10.34 5.27
N LEU A 198 -29.36 -9.76 5.12
CA LEU A 198 -29.06 -8.43 5.66
C LEU A 198 -30.02 -7.36 5.10
N LEU A 199 -30.34 -7.42 3.81
CA LEU A 199 -31.29 -6.49 3.19
C LEU A 199 -32.71 -6.67 3.76
N GLN A 200 -33.14 -7.91 3.98
CA GLN A 200 -34.45 -8.19 4.56
C GLN A 200 -34.56 -7.65 5.99
N GLU A 201 -33.54 -7.90 6.83
CA GLU A 201 -33.49 -7.37 8.20
C GLU A 201 -33.60 -5.83 8.21
N ARG A 202 -32.87 -5.15 7.31
CA ARG A 202 -32.92 -3.69 7.16
C ARG A 202 -34.27 -3.18 6.67
N LEU A 203 -34.92 -3.92 5.78
CA LEU A 203 -36.23 -3.57 5.25
C LEU A 203 -37.30 -3.73 6.34
N ASP A 204 -37.24 -4.81 7.12
CA ASP A 204 -38.16 -5.07 8.23
C ASP A 204 -38.06 -3.95 9.28
N GLU A 205 -36.84 -3.55 9.68
CA GLU A 205 -36.61 -2.38 10.56
C GLU A 205 -37.27 -1.08 10.02
N GLN A 206 -37.18 -0.86 8.70
CA GLN A 206 -37.78 0.31 8.06
C GLN A 206 -39.31 0.24 8.00
N LEU A 207 -39.90 -0.94 7.91
CA LEU A 207 -41.34 -1.14 7.84
C LEU A 207 -42.02 -1.14 9.23
N GLU A 208 -41.30 -1.52 10.29
CA GLU A 208 -41.76 -1.38 11.68
C GLU A 208 -41.78 0.09 12.16
N THR A 209 -41.07 0.98 11.45
CA THR A 209 -41.17 2.45 11.57
C THR A 209 -42.15 2.95 10.50
N PRO A 210 -43.10 3.89 10.74
CA PRO A 210 -44.15 4.20 9.75
C PRO A 210 -43.55 4.64 8.40
N PRO A 211 -43.72 3.88 7.30
CA PRO A 211 -43.04 4.21 6.05
C PRO A 211 -43.87 5.19 5.21
N THR A 212 -43.21 6.14 4.56
CA THR A 212 -43.79 6.86 3.42
C THR A 212 -43.62 5.99 2.17
N ASN A 213 -44.50 5.01 1.98
CA ASN A 213 -44.43 4.10 0.83
C ASN A 213 -44.59 4.88 -0.48
N LYS A 214 -43.67 4.67 -1.44
CA LYS A 214 -43.82 5.10 -2.83
C LYS A 214 -43.81 3.88 -3.73
N THR A 215 -44.97 3.54 -4.25
CA THR A 215 -45.13 2.52 -5.28
C THR A 215 -44.69 3.10 -6.62
N ILE A 216 -43.97 2.33 -7.43
CA ILE A 216 -43.68 2.71 -8.82
C ILE A 216 -44.98 2.56 -9.60
N GLU A 217 -45.59 3.69 -9.99
CA GLU A 217 -46.72 3.67 -10.92
C GLU A 217 -46.27 3.16 -12.29
N LYS A 218 -47.04 2.25 -12.88
CA LYS A 218 -46.80 1.83 -14.26
C LYS A 218 -46.99 3.04 -15.17
N PRO A 219 -46.02 3.40 -16.02
CA PRO A 219 -46.26 4.39 -17.04
C PRO A 219 -47.32 3.83 -18.00
N PHE A 220 -48.41 4.58 -18.17
CA PHE A 220 -49.41 4.32 -19.20
C PHE A 220 -48.79 4.36 -20.60
#